data_AF-A0A2G9G2G6-F1
#
_entry.id   AF-A0A2G9G2G6-F1
#
_cell.length_a   1.000
_cell.length_b   1.000
_cell.length_c   1.000
_cell.angle_alpha   90.00
_cell.angle_beta   90.00
_cell.angle_gamma   90.00
#
_symmetry.space_group_name_H-M   'P 1'
#
loop_
_entity.id
_entity.type
_entity.pdbx_description
1 polymer ?
#
loop_
_entity_poly.entity_id
_entity_poly.type
_entity_poly.pdbx_seq_one_letter_code
_entity_poly.pdbx_strand_id
1 'polypeptide(L)'
;MLEHLHLCIYHQIERGDVEIDAPNLKSFCFQGILRSICFENTSLIEEIGITLDEESAVEAFQELEGNLIEFFSRVSSIKRLRLNGGFLQLLSKGEVPQKLSNGLSHLTFLQLSHLDFPCKAELSCALCLIRSSPNLRSLHIIRPIIMDIHDVLAAPRYLKEQKKIGLTFSQLEYVKIDGFSGIEPELRFVKLILSAAIRLEEIGDHV
;
A
#
# COMPACT_ATOMS: atom_id res chain seq x y z
N MET A 1 -13.63 -26.49 0.50
CA MET A 1 -12.47 -25.83 1.14
C MET A 1 -12.48 -24.38 0.68
N LEU A 2 -12.44 -23.40 1.58
CA LEU A 2 -12.55 -21.98 1.23
C LEU A 2 -11.23 -21.47 0.65
N GLU A 3 -11.23 -21.07 -0.63
CA GLU A 3 -10.03 -20.56 -1.31
C GLU A 3 -10.09 -19.06 -1.59
N HIS A 4 -11.28 -18.48 -1.64
CA HIS A 4 -11.51 -17.07 -1.95
C HIS A 4 -12.52 -16.48 -0.97
N LEU A 5 -12.17 -15.36 -0.35
CA LEU A 5 -13.04 -14.64 0.57
C LEU A 5 -13.12 -13.17 0.16
N HIS A 6 -14.34 -12.67 -0.01
CA HIS A 6 -14.61 -11.26 -0.27
C HIS A 6 -15.61 -10.75 0.77
N LEU A 7 -15.20 -9.75 1.54
CA LEU A 7 -16.01 -9.10 2.56
C LEU A 7 -16.27 -7.65 2.16
N CYS A 8 -17.53 -7.25 2.13
CA CYS A 8 -17.93 -5.87 1.89
C CYS A 8 -18.84 -5.39 3.02
N ILE A 9 -18.42 -4.35 3.75
CA ILE A 9 -19.12 -3.82 4.92
C ILE A 9 -19.46 -2.36 4.65
N TYR A 10 -20.73 -2.06 4.36
CA TYR A 10 -21.15 -0.72 3.94
C TYR A 10 -21.84 0.12 5.03
N HIS A 11 -22.20 -0.48 6.17
CA HIS A 11 -23.10 0.15 7.15
C HIS A 11 -22.83 -0.23 8.62
N GLN A 12 -21.56 -0.30 9.04
CA GLN A 12 -21.26 -0.49 10.46
C GLN A 12 -21.04 0.84 11.17
N ILE A 13 -21.76 1.02 12.28
CA ILE A 13 -21.58 2.13 13.22
C ILE A 13 -20.35 1.89 14.10
N GLU A 14 -19.95 0.63 14.29
CA GLU A 14 -18.84 0.23 15.15
C GLU A 14 -17.76 -0.52 14.36
N ARG A 15 -16.49 -0.29 14.72
CA ARG A 15 -15.32 -0.85 14.04
C ARG A 15 -14.98 -2.19 14.66
N GLY A 16 -14.99 -3.25 13.85
CA GLY A 16 -14.64 -4.61 14.29
C GLY A 16 -13.19 -5.00 14.00
N ASP A 17 -12.73 -6.03 14.71
CA ASP A 17 -11.47 -6.74 14.45
C ASP A 17 -11.75 -7.96 13.55
N VAL A 18 -10.94 -8.15 12.51
CA VAL A 18 -11.10 -9.26 11.56
C VAL A 18 -9.93 -10.23 11.71
N GLU A 19 -10.21 -11.43 12.23
CA GLU A 19 -9.25 -12.53 12.30
C GLU A 19 -9.58 -13.59 11.26
N ILE A 20 -8.64 -13.84 10.36
CA ILE A 20 -8.79 -14.82 9.28
C ILE A 20 -7.94 -16.05 9.59
N ASP A 21 -8.58 -17.13 10.09
CA ASP A 21 -7.99 -18.46 10.22
C ASP A 21 -8.46 -19.36 9.08
N ALA A 22 -7.67 -19.42 8.00
CA ALA A 22 -8.07 -20.11 6.78
C ALA A 22 -6.87 -20.73 6.02
N PRO A 23 -6.52 -22.01 6.27
CA PRO A 23 -5.30 -22.65 5.75
C PRO A 23 -5.25 -22.82 4.23
N ASN A 24 -6.38 -22.66 3.56
CA ASN A 24 -6.49 -22.88 2.13
C ASN A 24 -6.85 -21.62 1.36
N LEU A 25 -6.89 -20.47 2.05
CA LEU A 25 -7.22 -19.20 1.47
C LEU A 25 -6.10 -18.74 0.54
N LYS A 26 -6.44 -18.51 -0.73
CA LYS A 26 -5.53 -18.04 -1.77
C LYS A 26 -5.74 -16.55 -2.06
N SER A 27 -6.97 -16.07 -1.90
CA SER A 27 -7.34 -14.68 -2.18
C SER A 27 -8.24 -14.12 -1.09
N PHE A 28 -7.92 -12.91 -0.63
CA PHE A 28 -8.72 -12.15 0.31
C PHE A 28 -8.98 -10.75 -0.23
N CYS A 29 -10.24 -10.34 -0.21
CA CYS A 29 -10.65 -8.97 -0.51
C CYS A 29 -11.52 -8.41 0.63
N PHE A 30 -11.23 -7.20 1.05
CA PHE A 30 -12.01 -6.45 2.04
C PHE A 30 -12.29 -5.04 1.53
N GLN A 31 -13.54 -4.63 1.67
CA GLN A 31 -13.98 -3.25 1.52
C GLN A 31 -14.86 -2.86 2.70
N GLY A 32 -14.57 -1.73 3.36
CA GLY A 32 -15.42 -1.20 4.41
C GLY A 32 -14.65 -0.59 5.57
N ILE A 33 -15.21 -0.67 6.77
CA ILE A 33 -14.65 -0.13 8.01
C ILE A 33 -14.10 -1.27 8.87
N LEU A 34 -12.86 -1.15 9.36
CA LEU A 34 -12.27 -2.08 10.33
C LEU A 34 -11.43 -1.35 11.38
N ARG A 35 -11.30 -1.95 12.57
CA ARG A 35 -10.30 -1.56 13.57
C ARG A 35 -8.98 -2.25 13.26
N SER A 36 -8.95 -3.56 13.13
CA SER A 36 -7.75 -4.32 12.80
C SER A 36 -8.05 -5.51 11.89
N ILE A 37 -7.00 -6.04 11.26
CA ILE A 37 -7.07 -7.27 10.48
C ILE A 37 -5.83 -8.12 10.72
N CYS A 38 -6.05 -9.40 11.00
CA CYS A 38 -5.03 -10.39 11.24
C CYS A 38 -5.24 -11.62 10.35
N PHE A 39 -4.14 -12.21 9.92
CA PHE A 39 -4.10 -13.42 9.12
C PHE A 39 -3.41 -14.53 9.94
N GLU A 40 -4.18 -15.56 10.29
CA GLU A 40 -3.73 -16.74 11.02
C GLU A 40 -3.80 -17.97 10.09
N ASN A 41 -2.78 -18.82 10.16
CA ASN A 41 -2.67 -20.03 9.32
C ASN A 41 -2.84 -19.83 7.80
N THR A 42 -2.71 -18.63 7.22
CA THR A 42 -3.00 -18.36 5.80
C THR A 42 -1.79 -18.54 4.86
N SER A 43 -1.06 -19.65 5.00
CA SER A 43 0.21 -19.86 4.27
C SER A 43 0.10 -19.92 2.74
N LEU A 44 -1.11 -20.12 2.20
CA LEU A 44 -1.37 -20.19 0.76
C LEU A 44 -1.85 -18.86 0.15
N ILE A 45 -1.90 -17.77 0.93
CA ILE A 45 -2.43 -16.49 0.46
C ILE A 45 -1.49 -15.86 -0.58
N GLU A 46 -2.02 -15.62 -1.78
CA GLU A 46 -1.27 -15.03 -2.89
C GLU A 46 -1.81 -13.65 -3.28
N GLU A 47 -3.07 -13.34 -2.95
CA GLU A 47 -3.73 -12.09 -3.31
C GLU A 47 -4.45 -11.46 -2.11
N ILE A 48 -4.12 -10.20 -1.84
CA ILE A 48 -4.77 -9.38 -0.80
C ILE A 48 -5.24 -8.07 -1.43
N GLY A 49 -6.51 -7.76 -1.25
CA GLY A 49 -7.11 -6.46 -1.52
C GLY A 49 -7.76 -5.89 -0.26
N ILE A 50 -7.36 -4.71 0.20
CA ILE A 50 -7.97 -4.05 1.36
C ILE A 50 -8.21 -2.59 1.02
N THR A 51 -9.46 -2.16 1.09
CA THR A 51 -9.89 -0.78 0.89
C THR A 51 -10.69 -0.34 2.11
N LEU A 52 -10.17 0.67 2.82
CA LEU A 52 -10.89 1.29 3.93
C LEU A 52 -11.75 2.46 3.45
N ASP A 53 -12.97 2.57 3.96
CA ASP A 53 -13.80 3.75 3.68
C ASP A 53 -13.23 4.99 4.37
N GLU A 54 -13.40 6.19 3.80
CA GLU A 54 -12.75 7.44 4.25
C GLU A 54 -13.08 7.79 5.72
N GLU A 55 -14.31 7.52 6.18
CA GLU A 55 -14.72 7.69 7.59
C GLU A 55 -13.89 6.81 8.55
N SER A 56 -13.38 5.67 8.06
CA SER A 56 -12.52 4.76 8.80
C SER A 56 -11.13 5.35 9.03
N ALA A 57 -10.61 6.18 8.12
CA ALA A 57 -9.30 6.77 8.33
C ALA A 57 -9.32 7.73 9.52
N VAL A 58 -10.35 8.59 9.62
CA VAL A 58 -10.42 9.75 10.53
C VAL A 58 -10.54 9.40 12.02
N GLU A 59 -11.14 8.27 12.40
CA GLU A 59 -11.26 7.87 13.83
C GLU A 59 -10.52 6.57 14.16
N ALA A 60 -9.85 5.94 13.19
CA ALA A 60 -9.05 4.74 13.48
C ALA A 60 -7.88 5.11 14.40
N PHE A 61 -7.56 6.41 14.52
CA PHE A 61 -6.33 6.96 15.05
C PHE A 61 -5.99 6.66 16.53
N GLN A 62 -6.86 6.08 17.35
CA GLN A 62 -6.59 5.95 18.79
C GLN A 62 -6.27 4.54 19.33
N GLU A 63 -6.63 3.43 18.67
CA GLU A 63 -6.64 2.09 19.32
C GLU A 63 -5.86 0.97 18.59
N LEU A 64 -5.05 1.24 17.58
CA LEU A 64 -4.47 0.16 16.77
C LEU A 64 -3.09 -0.34 17.22
N GLU A 65 -2.97 -1.67 17.31
CA GLU A 65 -1.72 -2.41 17.50
C GLU A 65 -1.04 -2.82 16.17
N GLY A 66 -1.70 -2.63 15.02
CA GLY A 66 -1.16 -3.05 13.73
C GLY A 66 -0.10 -2.11 13.18
N ASN A 67 1.15 -2.57 13.11
CA ASN A 67 2.22 -1.90 12.36
C ASN A 67 2.55 -2.66 11.07
N LEU A 68 3.11 -1.95 10.08
CA LEU A 68 3.51 -2.48 8.79
C LEU A 68 4.33 -3.80 8.90
N ILE A 69 5.24 -3.88 9.87
CA ILE A 69 6.15 -5.02 10.03
C ILE A 69 5.36 -6.27 10.42
N GLU A 70 4.47 -6.15 11.41
CA GLU A 70 3.68 -7.26 11.90
C GLU A 70 2.73 -7.79 10.82
N PHE A 71 2.03 -6.90 10.12
CA PHE A 71 1.10 -7.29 9.06
C PHE A 71 1.80 -8.16 8.01
N PHE A 72 2.92 -7.68 7.44
CA PHE A 72 3.62 -8.41 6.39
C PHE A 72 4.48 -9.58 6.88
N SER A 73 4.73 -9.71 8.18
CA SER A 73 5.38 -10.90 8.74
C SER A 73 4.53 -12.17 8.56
N ARG A 74 3.21 -12.02 8.48
CA ARG A 74 2.22 -13.10 8.40
C ARG A 74 1.79 -13.45 6.97
N VAL A 75 2.07 -12.58 5.99
CA VAL A 75 1.63 -12.73 4.58
C VAL A 75 2.77 -12.57 3.58
N SER A 76 3.94 -13.14 3.85
CA SER A 76 5.17 -12.92 3.06
C SER A 76 5.15 -13.53 1.65
N SER A 77 4.25 -14.48 1.36
CA SER A 77 4.14 -15.16 0.05
C SER A 77 3.23 -14.46 -0.95
N ILE A 78 2.71 -13.28 -0.63
CA ILE A 78 1.80 -12.53 -1.50
C ILE A 78 2.43 -12.19 -2.85
N LYS A 79 1.63 -12.38 -3.91
CA LYS A 79 1.99 -12.07 -5.30
C LYS A 79 1.31 -10.80 -5.81
N ARG A 80 0.09 -10.53 -5.32
CA ARG A 80 -0.73 -9.38 -5.74
C ARG A 80 -1.26 -8.66 -4.51
N LEU A 81 -1.00 -7.37 -4.43
CA LEU A 81 -1.40 -6.54 -3.30
C LEU A 81 -2.14 -5.30 -3.81
N ARG A 82 -3.34 -5.06 -3.27
CA ARG A 82 -4.10 -3.82 -3.49
C ARG A 82 -4.46 -3.20 -2.16
N LEU A 83 -3.97 -2.01 -1.91
CA LEU A 83 -4.26 -1.25 -0.70
C LEU A 83 -4.80 0.12 -1.09
N ASN A 84 -5.48 0.79 -0.16
CA ASN A 84 -5.78 2.21 -0.31
C ASN A 84 -5.03 3.09 0.70
N GLY A 85 -5.02 4.40 0.46
CA GLY A 85 -4.37 5.39 1.32
C GLY A 85 -4.77 5.25 2.79
N GLY A 86 -6.07 5.10 3.08
CA GLY A 86 -6.57 4.86 4.44
C GLY A 86 -5.93 3.65 5.13
N PHE A 87 -5.77 2.53 4.42
CA PHE A 87 -5.06 1.37 4.98
C PHE A 87 -3.55 1.60 5.14
N LEU A 88 -2.91 2.35 4.23
CA LEU A 88 -1.50 2.71 4.40
C LEU A 88 -1.26 3.61 5.62
N GLN A 89 -2.16 4.56 5.87
CA GLN A 89 -2.16 5.37 7.09
C GLN A 89 -2.32 4.47 8.32
N LEU A 90 -3.22 3.48 8.27
CA LEU A 90 -3.38 2.50 9.33
C LEU A 90 -2.05 1.79 9.66
N LEU A 91 -1.37 1.26 8.64
CA LEU A 91 -0.11 0.53 8.77
C LEU A 91 1.08 1.43 9.19
N SER A 92 0.95 2.74 8.99
CA SER A 92 1.98 3.72 9.37
C SER A 92 2.04 3.98 10.88
N LYS A 93 1.10 3.42 11.65
CA LYS A 93 1.08 3.49 13.11
C LYS A 93 2.19 2.64 13.69
N GLY A 94 3.33 3.27 13.89
CA GLY A 94 4.54 2.64 14.40
C GLY A 94 5.76 3.08 13.61
N GLU A 95 6.86 2.34 13.75
CA GLU A 95 8.03 2.56 12.93
C GLU A 95 7.79 2.00 11.52
N VAL A 96 7.87 2.88 10.52
CA VAL A 96 7.89 2.47 9.11
C VAL A 96 9.36 2.30 8.70
N PRO A 97 9.85 1.06 8.54
CA PRO A 97 11.23 0.85 8.13
C PRO A 97 11.42 1.30 6.68
N GLN A 98 12.67 1.51 6.27
CA GLN A 98 12.98 1.78 4.85
C GLN A 98 12.63 0.60 3.94
N LYS A 99 12.72 -0.62 4.48
CA LYS A 99 12.43 -1.89 3.82
C LYS A 99 12.09 -2.94 4.87
N LEU A 100 11.14 -3.81 4.61
CA LEU A 100 10.78 -4.94 5.45
C LEU A 100 11.90 -5.99 5.50
N SER A 101 12.15 -6.56 6.68
CA SER A 101 13.19 -7.57 6.92
C SER A 101 12.94 -8.87 6.14
N ASN A 102 11.70 -9.36 6.14
CA ASN A 102 11.33 -10.61 5.48
C ASN A 102 11.14 -10.46 3.95
N GLY A 103 11.17 -9.23 3.43
CA GLY A 103 10.95 -8.94 2.01
C GLY A 103 9.58 -9.38 1.47
N LEU A 104 9.16 -8.76 0.37
CA LEU A 104 7.99 -9.13 -0.42
C LEU A 104 8.48 -9.70 -1.75
N SER A 105 9.32 -10.75 -1.67
CA SER A 105 10.03 -11.30 -2.83
C SER A 105 9.10 -11.93 -3.87
N HIS A 106 7.91 -12.37 -3.48
CA HIS A 106 6.91 -12.93 -4.38
C HIS A 106 6.01 -11.87 -5.01
N LEU A 107 6.03 -10.63 -4.51
CA LEU A 107 5.13 -9.58 -4.98
C LEU A 107 5.52 -9.12 -6.38
N THR A 108 4.59 -9.30 -7.32
CA THR A 108 4.75 -8.95 -8.74
C THR A 108 3.82 -7.82 -9.16
N PHE A 109 2.71 -7.61 -8.44
CA PHE A 109 1.73 -6.58 -8.70
C PHE A 109 1.40 -5.81 -7.42
N LEU A 110 1.55 -4.49 -7.47
CA LEU A 110 1.17 -3.57 -6.37
C LEU A 110 0.24 -2.49 -6.92
N GLN A 111 -0.94 -2.37 -6.33
CA GLN A 111 -1.85 -1.26 -6.56
C GLN A 111 -2.06 -0.46 -5.28
N LEU A 112 -1.87 0.85 -5.35
CA LEU A 112 -2.12 1.80 -4.28
C LEU A 112 -3.21 2.77 -4.73
N SER A 113 -4.43 2.55 -4.25
CA SER A 113 -5.58 3.38 -4.59
C SER A 113 -5.78 4.50 -3.58
N HIS A 114 -6.38 5.62 -4.01
CA HIS A 114 -6.57 6.80 -3.16
C HIS A 114 -5.29 7.18 -2.39
N LEU A 115 -4.13 7.13 -3.05
CA LEU A 115 -2.85 7.49 -2.44
C LEU A 115 -2.73 9.02 -2.36
N ASP A 116 -2.68 9.57 -1.16
CA ASP A 116 -2.50 11.00 -0.93
C ASP A 116 -1.01 11.37 -0.88
N PHE A 117 -0.49 11.94 -1.98
CA PHE A 117 0.92 12.29 -2.08
C PHE A 117 1.40 13.37 -1.08
N PRO A 118 0.58 14.35 -0.67
CA PRO A 118 0.86 15.21 0.48
C PRO A 118 1.01 14.46 1.82
N CYS A 119 0.34 13.31 2.00
CA CYS A 119 0.44 12.51 3.21
C CYS A 119 1.77 11.74 3.31
N LYS A 120 2.69 12.24 4.17
CA LYS A 120 3.98 11.59 4.44
C LYS A 120 3.81 10.16 4.96
N ALA A 121 2.80 9.90 5.79
CA ALA A 121 2.56 8.58 6.38
C ALA A 121 2.30 7.53 5.30
N GLU A 122 1.38 7.83 4.37
CA GLU A 122 1.09 6.98 3.22
C GLU A 122 2.29 6.80 2.31
N LEU A 123 2.98 7.89 1.96
CA LEU A 123 4.19 7.82 1.13
C LEU A 123 5.27 6.94 1.76
N SER A 124 5.42 6.98 3.08
CA SER A 124 6.44 6.18 3.76
C SER A 124 6.12 4.69 3.70
N CYS A 125 4.87 4.28 3.94
CA CYS A 125 4.44 2.90 3.75
C CYS A 125 4.58 2.47 2.29
N ALA A 126 4.11 3.29 1.34
CA ALA A 126 4.21 3.02 -0.09
C ALA A 126 5.66 2.74 -0.51
N LEU A 127 6.61 3.61 -0.13
CA LEU A 127 8.02 3.43 -0.46
C LEU A 127 8.64 2.22 0.25
N CYS A 128 8.23 1.91 1.47
CA CYS A 128 8.67 0.70 2.16
C CYS A 128 8.23 -0.56 1.41
N LEU A 129 6.96 -0.65 0.98
CA LEU A 129 6.44 -1.77 0.18
C LEU A 129 7.20 -1.92 -1.14
N ILE A 130 7.37 -0.80 -1.85
CA ILE A 130 8.09 -0.75 -3.12
C ILE A 130 9.52 -1.27 -2.95
N ARG A 131 10.27 -0.78 -1.95
CA ARG A 131 11.64 -1.24 -1.67
C ARG A 131 11.73 -2.68 -1.18
N SER A 132 10.65 -3.17 -0.56
CA SER A 132 10.54 -4.54 -0.09
C SER A 132 10.25 -5.53 -1.21
N SER A 133 9.88 -5.06 -2.41
CA SER A 133 9.37 -5.88 -3.51
C SER A 133 10.35 -5.96 -4.69
N PRO A 134 11.46 -6.72 -4.59
CA PRO A 134 12.49 -6.74 -5.62
C PRO A 134 12.01 -7.28 -6.98
N ASN A 135 10.96 -8.12 -6.98
CA ASN A 135 10.42 -8.74 -8.20
C ASN A 135 9.13 -8.05 -8.68
N LEU A 136 8.85 -6.83 -8.19
CA LEU A 136 7.69 -6.06 -8.63
C LEU A 136 7.78 -5.78 -10.13
N ARG A 137 6.72 -6.15 -10.87
CA ARG A 137 6.62 -5.95 -12.32
C ARG A 137 5.66 -4.82 -12.70
N SER A 138 4.57 -4.69 -11.95
CA SER A 138 3.54 -3.69 -12.21
C SER A 138 3.23 -2.88 -10.96
N LEU A 139 3.35 -1.56 -11.07
CA LEU A 139 2.99 -0.59 -10.03
C LEU A 139 1.85 0.29 -10.53
N HIS A 140 0.71 0.23 -9.85
CA HIS A 140 -0.47 1.01 -10.18
C HIS A 140 -0.76 1.98 -9.04
N ILE A 141 -0.89 3.26 -9.33
CA ILE A 141 -1.20 4.31 -8.35
C ILE A 141 -2.45 5.03 -8.83
N ILE A 142 -3.42 5.21 -7.94
CA ILE A 142 -4.65 5.94 -8.23
C ILE A 142 -4.76 7.05 -7.19
N ARG A 143 -4.81 8.31 -7.63
CA ARG A 143 -4.97 9.47 -6.75
C ARG A 143 -6.45 9.63 -6.31
N PRO A 144 -6.75 10.12 -5.10
CA PRO A 144 -8.11 10.50 -4.75
C PRO A 144 -8.58 11.71 -5.57
N ILE A 145 -9.90 11.81 -5.79
CA ILE A 145 -10.52 12.93 -6.52
C ILE A 145 -10.38 14.24 -5.73
N ILE A 146 -10.62 14.15 -4.41
CA ILE A 146 -10.47 15.23 -3.45
C ILE A 146 -9.17 15.01 -2.70
N MET A 147 -8.33 16.05 -2.60
CA MET A 147 -7.12 15.98 -1.78
C MET A 147 -7.40 16.63 -0.45
N ASP A 148 -7.06 15.95 0.63
CA ASP A 148 -6.84 16.62 1.88
C ASP A 148 -5.49 17.34 1.82
N ILE A 149 -5.49 18.63 2.10
CA ILE A 149 -4.23 19.41 2.14
C ILE A 149 -3.56 19.10 3.48
N HIS A 150 -2.95 17.93 3.57
CA HIS A 150 -2.12 17.55 4.70
C HIS A 150 -0.65 17.87 4.39
N ASP A 151 0.03 18.54 5.31
CA ASP A 151 1.49 18.51 5.43
C ASP A 151 2.28 18.85 4.14
N VAL A 152 1.83 19.91 3.43
CA VAL A 152 2.31 20.35 2.09
C VAL A 152 3.83 20.43 1.94
N LEU A 153 4.57 20.67 3.03
CA LEU A 153 6.04 20.74 3.02
C LEU A 153 6.74 19.44 3.45
N ALA A 154 6.07 18.57 4.20
CA ALA A 154 6.67 17.36 4.77
C ALA A 154 6.93 16.31 3.67
N ALA A 155 5.96 16.06 2.80
CA ALA A 155 6.08 15.09 1.72
C ALA A 155 7.21 15.41 0.71
N PRO A 156 7.32 16.63 0.14
CA PRO A 156 8.43 16.98 -0.74
C PRO A 156 9.80 16.82 -0.09
N ARG A 157 9.94 17.21 1.19
CA ARG A 157 11.19 17.09 1.94
C ARG A 157 11.55 15.62 2.15
N TYR A 158 10.58 14.82 2.57
CA TYR A 158 10.75 13.38 2.74
C TYR A 158 11.22 12.73 1.44
N LEU A 159 10.54 12.96 0.31
CA LEU A 159 10.93 12.39 -0.99
C LEU A 159 12.33 12.82 -1.44
N LYS A 160 12.75 14.06 -1.12
CA LYS A 160 14.11 14.54 -1.38
C LYS A 160 15.15 13.75 -0.58
N GLU A 161 14.86 13.42 0.67
CA GLU A 161 15.71 12.56 1.51
C GLU A 161 15.74 11.12 0.95
N GLN A 162 14.59 10.60 0.52
CA GLN A 162 14.47 9.25 -0.05
C GLN A 162 15.27 9.05 -1.33
N LYS A 163 15.42 10.10 -2.16
CA LYS A 163 16.28 10.08 -3.34
C LYS A 163 17.75 9.77 -3.01
N LYS A 164 18.24 10.16 -1.83
CA LYS A 164 19.63 9.88 -1.41
C LYS A 164 19.85 8.43 -1.01
N ILE A 165 18.82 7.79 -0.46
CA ILE A 165 18.83 6.37 -0.10
C ILE A 165 18.79 5.51 -1.37
N GLY A 166 18.15 6.02 -2.42
CA GLY A 166 17.98 5.33 -3.68
C GLY A 166 16.85 4.30 -3.63
N LEU A 167 16.43 3.91 -4.83
CA LEU A 167 15.59 2.76 -5.09
C LEU A 167 16.28 1.93 -6.17
N THR A 168 16.00 0.63 -6.21
CA THR A 168 16.45 -0.24 -7.29
C THR A 168 15.29 -1.11 -7.70
N PHE A 169 14.92 -1.05 -8.98
CA PHE A 169 13.98 -1.99 -9.58
C PHE A 169 14.71 -2.89 -10.57
N SER A 170 14.65 -4.19 -10.35
CA SER A 170 15.24 -5.17 -11.29
C SER A 170 14.23 -5.72 -12.29
N GLN A 171 12.94 -5.68 -11.97
CA GLN A 171 11.87 -6.30 -12.78
C GLN A 171 10.68 -5.36 -13.05
N LEU A 172 10.73 -4.08 -12.65
CA LEU A 172 9.59 -3.17 -12.87
C LEU A 172 9.48 -2.84 -14.35
N GLU A 173 8.40 -3.31 -14.96
CA GLU A 173 8.11 -3.25 -16.40
C GLU A 173 7.03 -2.19 -16.69
N TYR A 174 6.04 -2.05 -15.80
CA TYR A 174 4.87 -1.22 -16.02
C TYR A 174 4.56 -0.32 -14.81
N VAL A 175 4.34 0.98 -15.08
CA VAL A 175 3.88 1.94 -14.08
C VAL A 175 2.64 2.68 -14.60
N LYS A 176 1.54 2.64 -13.85
CA LYS A 176 0.33 3.42 -14.13
C LYS A 176 0.08 4.40 -13.01
N ILE A 177 -0.19 5.66 -13.35
CA ILE A 177 -0.58 6.69 -12.38
C ILE A 177 -1.86 7.34 -12.89
N ASP A 178 -2.98 7.03 -12.25
CA ASP A 178 -4.28 7.59 -12.59
C ASP A 178 -4.55 8.86 -11.75
N GLY A 179 -5.07 9.90 -12.41
CA GLY A 179 -5.47 11.15 -11.75
C GLY A 179 -4.30 12.06 -11.37
N PHE A 180 -3.18 11.98 -12.11
CA PHE A 180 -1.98 12.78 -11.91
C PHE A 180 -2.26 14.28 -12.07
N SER A 181 -1.92 15.06 -11.04
CA SER A 181 -2.18 16.50 -11.00
C SER A 181 -0.93 17.34 -11.27
N GLY A 182 0.26 16.73 -11.17
CA GLY A 182 1.54 17.39 -11.39
C GLY A 182 2.05 18.20 -10.19
N ILE A 183 1.49 18.00 -9.00
CA ILE A 183 1.99 18.64 -7.78
C ILE A 183 3.40 18.17 -7.44
N GLU A 184 4.14 19.00 -6.69
CA GLU A 184 5.55 18.74 -6.39
C GLU A 184 5.84 17.37 -5.73
N PRO A 185 5.05 16.88 -4.75
CA PRO A 185 5.19 15.52 -4.22
C PRO A 185 5.09 14.43 -5.30
N GLU A 186 4.09 14.50 -6.17
CA GLU A 186 3.88 13.54 -7.27
C GLU A 186 5.08 13.54 -8.22
N LEU A 187 5.51 14.72 -8.67
CA LEU A 187 6.65 14.86 -9.58
C LEU A 187 7.94 14.29 -8.97
N ARG A 188 8.15 14.49 -7.66
CA ARG A 188 9.31 13.92 -6.96
C ARG A 188 9.23 12.41 -6.85
N PHE A 189 8.06 11.87 -6.58
CA PHE A 189 7.85 10.43 -6.53
C PHE A 189 8.08 9.79 -7.90
N VAL A 190 7.52 10.35 -8.98
CA VAL A 190 7.76 9.88 -10.34
C VAL A 190 9.25 9.92 -10.69
N LYS A 191 9.94 11.03 -10.40
CA LYS A 191 11.40 11.13 -10.60
C LYS A 191 12.18 10.07 -9.83
N LEU A 192 11.72 9.72 -8.63
CA LEU A 192 12.33 8.69 -7.80
C LEU A 192 12.17 7.30 -8.44
N ILE A 193 10.96 6.96 -8.91
CA ILE A 193 10.69 5.70 -9.61
C ILE A 193 11.53 5.61 -10.90
N LEU A 194 11.49 6.66 -11.72
CA LEU A 194 12.24 6.74 -12.98
C LEU A 194 13.74 6.60 -12.79
N SER A 195 14.30 7.18 -11.72
CA SER A 195 15.73 7.08 -11.44
C SER A 195 16.20 5.66 -11.08
N ALA A 196 15.27 4.76 -10.76
CA ALA A 196 15.53 3.42 -10.26
C ALA A 196 15.10 2.30 -11.23
N ALA A 197 14.25 2.62 -12.22
CA ALA A 197 13.61 1.64 -13.10
C ALA A 197 14.39 1.46 -14.41
N ILE A 198 15.33 0.51 -14.41
CA ILE A 198 16.25 0.26 -15.53
C ILE A 198 15.54 -0.43 -16.71
N ARG A 199 14.44 -1.14 -16.45
CA ARG A 199 13.69 -1.96 -17.41
C ARG A 199 12.26 -1.48 -17.65
N LEU A 200 11.96 -0.23 -17.30
CA LEU A 200 10.63 0.32 -17.47
C LEU A 200 10.27 0.42 -18.96
N GLU A 201 9.19 -0.22 -19.36
CA GLU A 201 8.75 -0.29 -20.76
C GLU A 201 7.67 0.74 -21.05
N GLU A 202 6.74 0.97 -20.12
CA GLU A 202 5.59 1.85 -20.32
C GLU A 202 5.25 2.64 -19.03
N ILE A 203 4.92 3.93 -19.24
CA ILE A 203 4.18 4.75 -18.28
C ILE A 203 2.89 5.20 -18.95
N GLY A 204 1.75 4.83 -18.38
CA GLY A 204 0.42 5.22 -18.87
C GLY A 204 -0.29 6.19 -17.93
N ASP A 205 -1.13 7.05 -18.52
CA ASP A 205 -2.18 7.83 -17.88
C ASP A 205 -3.49 7.57 -18.63
N HIS A 206 -4.65 7.74 -18.00
CA HIS A 206 -5.93 7.58 -18.68
C HIS A 206 -6.11 8.69 -19.72
N VAL A 207 -6.20 8.29 -21.01
CA VAL A 207 -6.81 9.11 -22.08
C VAL A 207 -8.32 8.92 -22.05
#